data_AF-A0A1L3JH12-F1
#
_entry.id   AF-A0A1L3JH12-F1
#
_cell.length_a   1.000
_cell.length_b   1.000
_cell.length_c   1.000
_cell.angle_alpha   90.00
_cell.angle_beta   90.00
_cell.angle_gamma   90.00
#
_symmetry.space_group_name_H-M   'P 1'
#
loop_
_entity.id
_entity.type
_entity.pdbx_description
1 polymer ?
#
loop_
_entity_poly.entity_id
_entity_poly.type
_entity_poly.pdbx_seq_one_letter_code
_entity_poly.pdbx_strand_id
1 'polypeptide(L)'
;MKTILFLAFFIVSIPISAKEYKSLKAYEKSTQKETLSPSDWLKSDRKKNTLVWQKANVYNLKNNLSKEYLTIKQRRDFYVWYISEIEKKGHQVVWPRMALFISQKIKTMNSFPVNIFVRKSVKEYGEDGSIIVFNNVFLDLLALYKSDETLKNDAALNWDKKILHKEQFTWIASLYKTMSSKKIKRIERVAKGKFLFSLFVPKEIRFQGKIELAKDRYKYALDRLRAYCKD
;
A
#
# COMPACT_ATOMS: atom_id res chain seq x y z
N MET A 1 -4.88 -14.96 -62.44
CA MET A 1 -5.79 -14.32 -61.46
C MET A 1 -4.99 -14.03 -60.21
N LYS A 2 -4.97 -12.75 -59.77
CA LYS A 2 -4.16 -12.25 -58.66
C LYS A 2 -4.87 -12.56 -57.34
N THR A 3 -4.31 -13.42 -56.49
CA THR A 3 -4.80 -13.64 -55.13
C THR A 3 -3.95 -12.79 -54.18
N ILE A 4 -4.55 -11.73 -53.66
CA ILE A 4 -3.95 -10.79 -52.71
C ILE A 4 -3.83 -11.48 -51.35
N LEU A 5 -2.61 -11.66 -50.85
CA LEU A 5 -2.36 -12.13 -49.48
C LEU A 5 -2.65 -10.97 -48.51
N PHE A 6 -3.70 -11.09 -47.70
CA PHE A 6 -3.93 -10.19 -46.57
C PHE A 6 -3.04 -10.60 -45.40
N LEU A 7 -2.01 -9.80 -45.12
CA LEU A 7 -1.18 -9.92 -43.91
C LEU A 7 -1.91 -9.22 -42.75
N ALA A 8 -2.48 -9.98 -41.83
CA ALA A 8 -3.07 -9.44 -40.60
C ALA A 8 -1.95 -9.13 -39.58
N PHE A 9 -1.62 -7.85 -39.41
CA PHE A 9 -0.76 -7.38 -38.32
C PHE A 9 -1.55 -7.38 -37.01
N PHE A 10 -1.35 -8.40 -36.17
CA PHE A 10 -1.75 -8.35 -34.77
C PHE A 10 -0.81 -7.39 -34.03
N ILE A 11 -1.25 -6.14 -33.83
CA ILE A 11 -0.62 -5.23 -32.88
C ILE A 11 -0.93 -5.76 -31.48
N VAL A 12 -0.04 -6.61 -30.97
CA VAL A 12 -0.04 -6.98 -29.55
C VAL A 12 0.28 -5.71 -28.77
N SER A 13 -0.75 -5.04 -28.28
CA SER A 13 -0.60 -4.00 -27.28
C SER A 13 -0.10 -4.68 -26.02
N ILE A 14 1.21 -4.64 -25.77
CA ILE A 14 1.77 -5.07 -24.49
C ILE A 14 1.51 -3.90 -23.54
N PRO A 15 0.60 -4.01 -22.54
CA PRO A 15 0.54 -2.99 -21.51
C PRO A 15 1.78 -3.15 -20.63
N ILE A 16 2.90 -2.54 -21.04
CA ILE A 16 4.08 -2.38 -20.17
C ILE A 16 3.75 -1.23 -19.22
N SER A 17 2.81 -1.45 -18.31
CA SER A 17 2.40 -0.46 -17.30
C SER A 17 3.19 -0.67 -16.01
N ALA A 18 4.51 -0.76 -16.10
CA ALA A 18 5.39 -0.68 -14.94
C ALA A 18 6.05 0.69 -14.95
N LYS A 19 5.63 1.59 -14.06
CA LYS A 19 6.26 2.92 -13.88
C LYS A 19 7.61 2.85 -13.18
N GLU A 20 7.92 1.69 -12.59
CA GLU A 20 9.26 1.37 -12.12
C GLU A 20 10.04 0.59 -13.18
N TYR A 21 11.15 1.16 -13.65
CA TYR A 21 12.04 0.53 -14.61
C TYR A 21 13.32 0.03 -13.95
N LYS A 22 13.89 -1.07 -14.47
CA LYS A 22 15.17 -1.60 -13.94
C LYS A 22 16.33 -0.63 -14.18
N SER A 23 16.33 0.05 -15.32
CA SER A 23 17.36 1.00 -15.78
C SER A 23 16.79 1.91 -16.87
N LEU A 24 17.50 2.99 -17.20
CA LEU A 24 17.12 3.90 -18.28
C LEU A 24 17.05 3.18 -19.64
N LYS A 25 18.02 2.32 -19.95
CA LYS A 25 18.00 1.47 -21.15
C LYS A 25 16.73 0.59 -21.26
N ALA A 26 16.23 0.08 -20.12
CA ALA A 26 14.99 -0.70 -20.11
C ALA A 26 13.77 0.19 -20.39
N TYR A 27 13.77 1.40 -19.86
CA TYR A 27 12.75 2.42 -20.12
C TYR A 27 12.74 2.85 -21.60
N GLU A 28 13.89 3.24 -22.15
CA GLU A 28 14.07 3.61 -23.56
C GLU A 28 13.58 2.51 -24.50
N LYS A 29 13.95 1.25 -24.25
CA LYS A 29 13.50 0.11 -25.04
C LYS A 29 11.97 -0.04 -25.06
N SER A 30 11.31 0.29 -23.96
CA SER A 30 9.86 0.10 -23.81
C SER A 30 9.02 1.30 -24.24
N THR A 31 9.58 2.52 -24.20
CA THR A 31 8.84 3.77 -24.43
C THR A 31 9.34 4.59 -25.61
N GLN A 32 10.52 4.24 -26.16
CA GLN A 32 11.26 5.03 -27.16
C GLN A 32 11.63 6.44 -26.68
N LYS A 33 11.62 6.71 -25.37
CA LYS A 33 12.01 8.00 -24.78
C LYS A 33 13.36 7.87 -24.08
N GLU A 34 14.24 8.84 -24.30
CA GLU A 34 15.56 8.94 -23.65
C GLU A 34 15.48 9.43 -22.20
N THR A 35 14.37 10.07 -21.83
CA THR A 35 14.18 10.64 -20.49
C THR A 35 12.88 10.14 -19.85
N LEU A 36 12.97 9.87 -18.54
CA LEU A 36 11.84 9.39 -17.74
C LEU A 36 10.69 10.40 -17.77
N SER A 37 9.47 9.92 -17.96
CA SER A 37 8.30 10.78 -17.81
C SER A 37 8.11 11.15 -16.32
N PRO A 38 7.39 12.23 -16.00
CA PRO A 38 7.23 12.69 -14.61
C PRO A 38 6.63 11.66 -13.64
N SER A 39 5.89 10.67 -14.12
CA SER A 39 5.31 9.58 -13.32
C SER A 39 6.24 8.39 -13.11
N ASP A 40 7.38 8.35 -13.80
CA ASP A 40 8.21 7.16 -13.96
C ASP A 40 9.48 7.28 -13.10
N TRP A 41 10.03 6.14 -12.66
CA TRP A 41 11.26 6.11 -11.86
C TRP A 41 12.06 4.84 -12.11
N LEU A 42 13.36 4.86 -11.81
CA LEU A 42 14.16 3.64 -11.78
C LEU A 42 14.05 2.95 -10.43
N LYS A 43 14.22 1.63 -10.41
CA LYS A 43 14.30 0.85 -9.17
C LYS A 43 15.38 1.36 -8.21
N SER A 44 16.48 1.90 -8.75
CA SER A 44 17.52 2.57 -7.98
C SER A 44 17.04 3.87 -7.34
N ASP A 45 16.21 4.65 -8.03
CA ASP A 45 15.66 5.91 -7.53
C ASP A 45 14.83 5.69 -6.28
N ARG A 46 13.90 4.74 -6.31
CA ARG A 46 13.10 4.37 -5.13
C ARG A 46 13.98 3.87 -3.98
N LYS A 47 14.92 2.95 -4.26
CA LYS A 47 15.78 2.36 -3.23
C LYS A 47 16.68 3.39 -2.53
N LYS A 48 17.12 4.42 -3.27
CA LYS A 48 17.98 5.49 -2.77
C LYS A 48 17.21 6.76 -2.39
N ASN A 49 15.87 6.74 -2.49
CA ASN A 49 14.99 7.89 -2.28
C ASN A 49 15.44 9.16 -3.03
N THR A 50 15.83 9.03 -4.30
CA THR A 50 16.37 10.15 -5.09
C THR A 50 15.31 11.20 -5.41
N LEU A 51 15.73 12.37 -5.87
CA LEU A 51 14.82 13.44 -6.30
C LEU A 51 13.86 12.99 -7.42
N VAL A 52 14.29 12.09 -8.31
CA VAL A 52 13.43 11.53 -9.37
C VAL A 52 12.25 10.77 -8.74
N TRP A 53 12.51 9.89 -7.77
CA TRP A 53 11.47 9.18 -7.04
C TRP A 53 10.52 10.11 -6.29
N GLN A 54 11.07 11.13 -5.62
CA GLN A 54 10.26 12.11 -4.88
C GLN A 54 9.35 12.91 -5.83
N LYS A 55 9.88 13.39 -6.97
CA LYS A 55 9.10 14.10 -8.00
C LYS A 55 8.02 13.21 -8.60
N ALA A 56 8.33 11.94 -8.87
CA ALA A 56 7.34 10.97 -9.35
C ALA A 56 6.22 10.74 -8.32
N ASN A 57 6.55 10.64 -7.03
CA ASN A 57 5.53 10.53 -6.00
C ASN A 57 4.62 11.76 -5.91
N VAL A 58 5.18 12.97 -5.98
CA VAL A 58 4.39 14.21 -6.01
C VAL A 58 3.48 14.23 -7.24
N TYR A 59 4.02 13.91 -8.41
CA TYR A 59 3.25 13.87 -9.65
C TYR A 59 2.12 12.86 -9.56
N ASN A 60 2.41 11.63 -9.15
CA ASN A 60 1.41 10.57 -9.04
C ASN A 60 0.32 10.95 -8.03
N LEU A 61 0.71 11.47 -6.85
CA LEU A 61 -0.22 11.93 -5.83
C LEU A 61 -1.17 13.01 -6.36
N LYS A 62 -0.63 14.04 -7.04
CA LYS A 62 -1.42 15.14 -7.60
C LYS A 62 -2.39 14.70 -8.70
N ASN A 63 -2.05 13.64 -9.45
CA ASN A 63 -2.84 13.13 -10.57
C ASN A 63 -3.67 11.88 -10.22
N ASN A 64 -3.78 11.54 -8.94
CA ASN A 64 -4.51 10.35 -8.45
C ASN A 64 -4.05 9.02 -9.09
N LEU A 65 -2.75 8.88 -9.36
CA LEU A 65 -2.16 7.72 -10.03
C LEU A 65 -1.73 6.63 -9.02
N SER A 66 -2.63 6.23 -8.13
CA SER A 66 -2.32 5.22 -7.09
C SER A 66 -1.97 3.84 -7.66
N LYS A 67 -2.49 3.52 -8.85
CA LYS A 67 -2.31 2.22 -9.51
C LYS A 67 -0.91 2.00 -10.07
N GLU A 68 -0.07 3.03 -10.10
CA GLU A 68 1.32 2.93 -10.57
C GLU A 68 2.24 2.21 -9.58
N TYR A 69 1.81 2.11 -8.33
CA TYR A 69 2.53 1.41 -7.26
C TYR A 69 2.09 -0.06 -7.22
N LEU A 70 2.61 -0.87 -8.13
CA LEU A 70 2.22 -2.27 -8.32
C LEU A 70 2.55 -3.18 -7.14
N THR A 71 3.70 -3.00 -6.50
CA THR A 71 4.21 -3.91 -5.46
C THR A 71 4.08 -3.34 -4.05
N ILE A 72 3.99 -4.20 -3.03
CA ILE A 72 4.07 -3.78 -1.61
C ILE A 72 5.33 -2.98 -1.33
N LYS A 73 6.46 -3.32 -1.98
CA LYS A 73 7.71 -2.59 -1.78
C LYS A 73 7.58 -1.14 -2.25
N GLN A 74 6.91 -0.91 -3.38
CA GLN A 74 6.65 0.43 -3.90
C GLN A 74 5.67 1.20 -3.01
N ARG A 75 4.52 0.59 -2.61
CA ARG A 75 3.55 1.22 -1.70
C ARG A 75 4.16 1.55 -0.33
N ARG A 76 4.95 0.63 0.23
CA ARG A 76 5.71 0.84 1.47
C ARG A 76 6.66 2.03 1.36
N ASP A 77 7.44 2.10 0.28
CA ASP A 77 8.42 3.17 0.10
C ASP A 77 7.76 4.51 -0.24
N PHE A 78 6.57 4.49 -0.85
CA PHE A 78 5.71 5.67 -0.95
C PHE A 78 5.34 6.17 0.45
N TYR A 79 4.90 5.30 1.36
CA TYR A 79 4.59 5.72 2.72
C TYR A 79 5.81 6.29 3.45
N VAL A 80 7.00 5.70 3.28
CA VAL A 80 8.25 6.27 3.84
C VAL A 80 8.46 7.70 3.36
N TRP A 81 8.37 7.93 2.04
CA TRP A 81 8.49 9.27 1.47
C TRP A 81 7.39 10.21 2.01
N TYR A 82 6.14 9.77 1.95
CA TYR A 82 4.97 10.56 2.32
C TYR A 82 5.01 11.01 3.78
N ILE A 83 5.37 10.10 4.70
CA ILE A 83 5.55 10.39 6.13
C ILE A 83 6.59 11.50 6.31
N SER A 84 7.74 11.40 5.64
CA SER A 84 8.79 12.44 5.71
C SER A 84 8.27 13.80 5.23
N GLU A 85 7.46 13.85 4.18
CA GLU A 85 6.93 15.11 3.65
C GLU A 85 5.90 15.77 4.57
N ILE A 86 4.96 15.00 5.13
CA ILE A 86 3.95 15.57 6.03
C ILE A 86 4.55 15.96 7.39
N GLU A 87 5.62 15.29 7.84
CA GLU A 87 6.33 15.63 9.07
C GLU A 87 7.12 16.93 8.95
N LYS A 88 7.74 17.18 7.79
CA LYS A 88 8.36 18.49 7.49
C LYS A 88 7.34 19.63 7.57
N LYS A 89 6.07 19.35 7.27
CA LYS A 89 4.95 20.30 7.42
C LYS A 89 4.39 20.36 8.86
N GLY A 90 4.92 19.56 9.77
CA GLY A 90 4.53 19.52 11.18
C GLY A 90 3.27 18.71 11.50
N HIS A 91 2.73 17.94 10.55
CA HIS A 91 1.56 17.10 10.81
C HIS A 91 1.89 15.98 11.81
N GLN A 92 0.94 15.66 12.69
CA GLN A 92 1.06 14.61 13.71
C GLN A 92 0.11 13.43 13.47
N VAL A 93 -0.40 13.27 12.24
CA VAL A 93 -1.25 12.12 11.90
C VAL A 93 -0.44 10.82 11.95
N VAL A 94 -1.04 9.75 12.46
CA VAL A 94 -0.33 8.49 12.70
C VAL A 94 -0.69 7.43 11.66
N TRP A 95 -1.83 7.55 10.99
CA TRP A 95 -2.31 6.54 10.05
C TRP A 95 -1.29 6.16 8.95
N PRO A 96 -0.54 7.09 8.32
CA PRO A 96 0.48 6.70 7.33
C PRO A 96 1.59 5.80 7.93
N ARG A 97 1.98 6.02 9.20
CA ARG A 97 2.91 5.15 9.92
C ARG A 97 2.33 3.75 10.16
N MET A 98 1.04 3.66 10.48
CA MET A 98 0.34 2.37 10.60
C MET A 98 0.34 1.63 9.26
N ALA A 99 0.04 2.32 8.15
CA ALA A 99 0.05 1.73 6.82
C ALA A 99 1.45 1.26 6.38
N LEU A 100 2.50 2.03 6.72
CA LEU A 100 3.90 1.63 6.55
C LEU A 100 4.21 0.35 7.34
N PHE A 101 3.85 0.32 8.62
CA PHE A 101 4.08 -0.82 9.50
C PHE A 101 3.42 -2.09 8.95
N ILE A 102 2.14 -2.02 8.57
CA ILE A 102 1.41 -3.16 8.00
C ILE A 102 2.06 -3.60 6.68
N SER A 103 2.46 -2.66 5.81
CA SER A 103 3.16 -2.98 4.55
C SER A 103 4.49 -3.69 4.79
N GLN A 104 5.24 -3.32 5.83
CA GLN A 104 6.46 -4.01 6.23
C GLN A 104 6.16 -5.44 6.70
N LYS A 105 5.11 -5.65 7.50
CA LYS A 105 4.71 -6.99 7.95
C LYS A 105 4.28 -7.87 6.77
N ILE A 106 3.51 -7.35 5.81
CA ILE A 106 3.14 -8.07 4.59
C ILE A 106 4.39 -8.45 3.79
N LYS A 107 5.33 -7.51 3.59
CA LYS A 107 6.61 -7.82 2.93
C LYS A 107 7.34 -8.95 3.65
N THR A 108 7.43 -8.92 4.98
CA THR A 108 8.09 -9.96 5.76
C THR A 108 7.41 -11.31 5.57
N MET A 109 6.08 -11.38 5.62
CA MET A 109 5.32 -12.61 5.33
C MET A 109 5.56 -13.16 3.92
N ASN A 110 5.92 -12.30 2.97
CA ASN A 110 6.22 -12.68 1.58
C ASN A 110 7.71 -12.98 1.34
N SER A 111 8.57 -12.80 2.34
CA SER A 111 10.01 -13.01 2.23
C SER A 111 10.46 -14.32 2.87
N PHE A 112 11.53 -14.93 2.35
CA PHE A 112 12.16 -16.10 2.96
C PHE A 112 12.82 -15.71 4.31
N PRO A 113 12.80 -16.58 5.34
CA PRO A 113 12.16 -17.90 5.38
C PRO A 113 10.69 -17.88 5.81
N VAL A 114 10.16 -16.72 6.23
CA VAL A 114 8.81 -16.58 6.78
C VAL A 114 7.73 -17.05 5.81
N ASN A 115 7.93 -16.81 4.50
CA ASN A 115 6.98 -17.16 3.45
C ASN A 115 6.65 -18.66 3.35
N ILE A 116 7.50 -19.54 3.90
CA ILE A 116 7.32 -21.00 3.99
C ILE A 116 6.22 -21.33 4.99
N PHE A 117 6.18 -20.60 6.11
CA PHE A 117 5.23 -20.85 7.21
C PHE A 117 3.89 -20.13 7.00
N VAL A 118 3.85 -19.12 6.13
CA VAL A 118 2.63 -18.34 5.85
C VAL A 118 1.92 -18.87 4.61
N ARG A 119 0.68 -19.33 4.79
CA ARG A 119 -0.15 -19.85 3.70
C ARG A 119 -0.47 -18.79 2.66
N LYS A 120 -0.56 -19.21 1.39
CA LYS A 120 -0.89 -18.35 0.23
C LYS A 120 -2.12 -17.46 0.48
N SER A 121 -3.20 -18.02 1.02
CA SER A 121 -4.44 -17.28 1.30
C SER A 121 -4.28 -16.09 2.25
N VAL A 122 -3.31 -16.14 3.17
CA VAL A 122 -3.02 -15.03 4.11
C VAL A 122 -2.19 -13.95 3.40
N LYS A 123 -1.26 -14.37 2.54
CA LYS A 123 -0.45 -13.47 1.72
C LYS A 123 -1.32 -12.69 0.73
N GLU A 124 -2.20 -13.39 0.02
CA GLU A 124 -3.20 -12.81 -0.89
C GLU A 124 -4.08 -11.79 -0.13
N TYR A 125 -4.59 -12.15 1.05
CA TYR A 125 -5.35 -11.21 1.87
C TYR A 125 -4.59 -9.92 2.20
N GLY A 126 -3.33 -10.04 2.63
CA GLY A 126 -2.50 -8.87 2.95
C GLY A 126 -2.25 -7.99 1.72
N GLU A 127 -1.98 -8.61 0.56
CA GLU A 127 -1.78 -7.92 -0.71
C GLU A 127 -3.05 -7.19 -1.18
N ASP A 128 -4.19 -7.89 -1.23
CA ASP A 128 -5.47 -7.33 -1.65
C ASP A 128 -5.91 -6.18 -0.75
N GLY A 129 -5.77 -6.36 0.57
CA GLY A 129 -6.02 -5.31 1.56
C GLY A 129 -5.14 -4.09 1.33
N SER A 130 -3.83 -4.29 1.13
CA SER A 130 -2.90 -3.18 0.85
C SER A 130 -3.27 -2.43 -0.43
N ILE A 131 -3.63 -3.13 -1.51
CA ILE A 131 -4.04 -2.52 -2.77
C ILE A 131 -5.30 -1.68 -2.59
N ILE A 132 -6.33 -2.25 -1.96
CA ILE A 132 -7.61 -1.58 -1.75
C ILE A 132 -7.42 -0.32 -0.90
N VAL A 133 -6.73 -0.43 0.23
CA VAL A 133 -6.52 0.70 1.13
C VAL A 133 -5.69 1.80 0.45
N PHE A 134 -4.58 1.43 -0.18
CA PHE A 134 -3.69 2.39 -0.86
C PHE A 134 -4.40 3.16 -1.98
N ASN A 135 -5.21 2.47 -2.79
CA ASN A 135 -5.94 3.11 -3.88
C ASN A 135 -7.05 4.04 -3.38
N ASN A 136 -7.76 3.67 -2.31
CA ASN A 136 -8.88 4.47 -1.81
C ASN A 136 -8.42 5.69 -0.99
N VAL A 137 -7.32 5.59 -0.24
CA VAL A 137 -6.84 6.69 0.61
C VAL A 137 -6.17 7.82 -0.17
N PHE A 138 -5.81 7.57 -1.43
CA PHE A 138 -4.84 8.39 -2.16
C PHE A 138 -5.28 9.87 -2.30
N LEU A 139 -6.57 10.13 -2.48
CA LEU A 139 -7.12 11.50 -2.48
C LEU A 139 -7.13 12.16 -1.10
N ASP A 140 -7.39 11.39 -0.03
CA ASP A 140 -7.29 11.89 1.35
C ASP A 140 -5.82 12.26 1.68
N LEU A 141 -4.85 11.49 1.18
CA LEU A 141 -3.43 11.81 1.29
C LEU A 141 -3.06 13.05 0.48
N LEU A 142 -3.59 13.21 -0.74
CA LEU A 142 -3.36 14.42 -1.52
C LEU A 142 -3.91 15.67 -0.80
N ALA A 143 -5.10 15.56 -0.21
CA ALA A 143 -5.70 16.65 0.55
C ALA A 143 -4.84 17.05 1.75
N LEU A 144 -4.38 16.07 2.53
CA LEU A 144 -3.47 16.34 3.66
C LEU A 144 -2.13 16.92 3.18
N TYR A 145 -1.54 16.37 2.13
CA TYR A 145 -0.29 16.86 1.56
C TYR A 145 -0.38 18.29 1.04
N LYS A 146 -1.54 18.71 0.51
CA LYS A 146 -1.77 20.08 0.03
C LYS A 146 -2.22 21.05 1.13
N SER A 147 -2.56 20.55 2.32
CA SER A 147 -3.05 21.38 3.41
C SER A 147 -1.98 22.38 3.86
N ASP A 148 -2.42 23.63 4.03
CA ASP A 148 -1.65 24.67 4.74
C ASP A 148 -1.91 24.59 6.25
N GLU A 149 -3.05 24.01 6.65
CA GLU A 149 -3.36 23.77 8.06
C GLU A 149 -2.57 22.57 8.59
N THR A 150 -1.77 22.79 9.63
CA THR A 150 -1.04 21.73 10.32
C THR A 150 -1.92 20.99 11.33
N LEU A 151 -2.32 19.77 10.99
CA LEU A 151 -3.06 18.89 11.92
C LEU A 151 -2.16 18.40 13.08
N LYS A 152 -2.49 18.84 14.30
CA LYS A 152 -1.84 18.43 15.56
C LYS A 152 -2.86 17.90 16.57
N ASN A 153 -2.39 17.17 17.58
CA ASN A 153 -3.19 16.70 18.73
C ASN A 153 -4.56 16.10 18.30
N ASP A 154 -5.67 16.68 18.76
CA ASP A 154 -7.02 16.19 18.49
C ASP A 154 -7.42 16.30 17.01
N ALA A 155 -6.95 17.32 16.29
CA ALA A 155 -7.21 17.44 14.86
C ALA A 155 -6.56 16.29 14.08
N ALA A 156 -5.32 15.94 14.44
CA ALA A 156 -4.63 14.77 13.87
C ALA A 156 -5.33 13.46 14.24
N LEU A 157 -5.75 13.31 15.50
CA LEU A 157 -6.49 12.13 15.96
C LEU A 157 -7.84 11.99 15.24
N ASN A 158 -8.58 13.08 15.05
CA ASN A 158 -9.86 13.07 14.35
C ASN A 158 -9.69 12.72 12.86
N TRP A 159 -8.61 13.19 12.24
CA TRP A 159 -8.26 12.78 10.89
C TRP A 159 -7.98 11.27 10.82
N ASP A 160 -7.14 10.74 11.72
CA ASP A 160 -6.85 9.30 11.80
C ASP A 160 -8.14 8.47 12.01
N LYS A 161 -9.03 8.90 12.94
CA LYS A 161 -10.32 8.26 13.20
C LYS A 161 -11.19 8.22 11.94
N LYS A 162 -11.25 9.31 11.17
CA LYS A 162 -12.04 9.39 9.93
C LYS A 162 -11.51 8.43 8.87
N ILE A 163 -10.19 8.39 8.64
CA ILE A 163 -9.58 7.48 7.67
C ILE A 163 -9.76 6.02 8.10
N LEU A 164 -9.51 5.70 9.38
CA LEU A 164 -9.73 4.35 9.90
C LEU A 164 -11.19 3.92 9.76
N HIS A 165 -12.15 4.82 9.96
CA HIS A 165 -13.54 4.49 9.76
C HIS A 165 -13.83 4.14 8.29
N LYS A 166 -13.37 4.96 7.34
CA LYS A 166 -13.50 4.66 5.90
C LYS A 166 -12.85 3.32 5.55
N GLU A 167 -11.64 3.07 6.06
CA GLU A 167 -10.91 1.84 5.84
C GLU A 167 -11.69 0.62 6.31
N GLN A 168 -12.11 0.61 7.57
CA GLN A 168 -12.64 -0.59 8.22
C GLN A 168 -14.09 -0.89 7.83
N PHE A 169 -14.90 0.14 7.59
CA PHE A 169 -16.34 0.01 7.31
C PHE A 169 -16.68 0.06 5.83
N THR A 170 -15.85 0.69 4.99
CA THR A 170 -16.12 0.85 3.57
C THR A 170 -15.14 0.08 2.71
N TRP A 171 -13.84 0.39 2.80
CA TRP A 171 -12.86 -0.10 1.82
C TRP A 171 -12.63 -1.60 1.93
N ILE A 172 -12.31 -2.09 3.13
CA ILE A 172 -11.98 -3.51 3.31
C ILE A 172 -13.20 -4.37 3.64
N ALA A 173 -14.38 -3.78 3.86
CA ALA A 173 -15.59 -4.51 4.22
C ALA A 173 -15.99 -5.53 3.14
N SER A 174 -15.80 -5.18 1.86
CA SER A 174 -16.06 -6.07 0.72
C SER A 174 -15.17 -7.31 0.70
N LEU A 175 -13.91 -7.18 1.13
CA LEU A 175 -12.99 -8.32 1.24
C LEU A 175 -13.51 -9.37 2.22
N TYR A 176 -14.01 -8.95 3.38
CA TYR A 176 -14.53 -9.88 4.38
C TYR A 176 -15.81 -10.57 3.92
N LYS A 177 -16.68 -9.87 3.18
CA LYS A 177 -17.94 -10.43 2.65
C LYS A 177 -17.71 -11.55 1.63
N THR A 178 -16.63 -11.49 0.87
CA THR A 178 -16.33 -12.49 -0.19
C THR A 178 -15.49 -13.67 0.32
N MET A 179 -15.04 -13.65 1.58
CA MET A 179 -14.18 -14.70 2.13
C MET A 179 -14.97 -15.83 2.79
N SER A 180 -14.51 -17.05 2.59
CA SER A 180 -15.02 -18.19 3.35
C SER A 180 -14.63 -18.10 4.83
N SER A 181 -15.48 -18.64 5.70
CA SER A 181 -15.25 -18.71 7.15
C SER A 181 -13.88 -19.33 7.50
N LYS A 182 -13.41 -20.31 6.72
CA LYS A 182 -12.08 -20.92 6.87
C LYS A 182 -10.94 -19.94 6.61
N LYS A 183 -11.07 -19.04 5.61
CA LYS A 183 -10.10 -17.97 5.35
C LYS A 183 -10.10 -16.96 6.49
N ILE A 184 -11.29 -16.50 6.92
CA ILE A 184 -11.46 -15.54 8.03
C ILE A 184 -10.80 -16.05 9.31
N LYS A 185 -11.13 -17.28 9.75
CA LYS A 185 -10.53 -17.89 10.95
C LYS A 185 -9.01 -17.97 10.89
N ARG A 186 -8.45 -18.18 9.69
CA ARG A 186 -7.00 -18.26 9.50
C ARG A 186 -6.33 -16.90 9.62
N ILE A 187 -6.88 -15.88 8.97
CA ILE A 187 -6.37 -14.51 9.08
C ILE A 187 -6.47 -14.05 10.55
N GLU A 188 -7.59 -14.35 11.21
CA GLU A 188 -7.76 -14.04 12.63
C GLU A 188 -6.69 -14.68 13.51
N ARG A 189 -6.34 -15.95 13.29
CA ARG A 189 -5.26 -16.61 14.03
C ARG A 189 -3.91 -15.91 13.86
N VAL A 190 -3.62 -15.41 12.66
CA VAL A 190 -2.40 -14.65 12.37
C VAL A 190 -2.44 -13.32 13.10
N ALA A 191 -3.52 -12.55 12.97
CA ALA A 191 -3.68 -11.25 13.63
C ALA A 191 -3.63 -11.35 15.17
N LYS A 192 -4.15 -12.45 15.74
CA LYS A 192 -4.07 -12.76 17.17
C LYS A 192 -2.70 -13.28 17.62
N GLY A 193 -1.74 -13.45 16.71
CA GLY A 193 -0.41 -13.99 17.00
C GLY A 193 -0.44 -15.41 17.58
N LYS A 194 -1.39 -16.26 17.15
CA LYS A 194 -1.54 -17.63 17.69
C LYS A 194 -0.45 -18.57 17.17
N PHE A 195 0.09 -19.42 18.03
CA PHE A 195 1.12 -20.42 17.71
C PHE A 195 2.39 -19.77 17.11
N LEU A 196 2.91 -20.27 16.00
CA LEU A 196 4.10 -19.74 15.32
C LEU A 196 3.95 -18.27 14.88
N PHE A 197 2.72 -17.73 14.77
CA PHE A 197 2.50 -16.32 14.44
C PHE A 197 2.86 -15.35 15.57
N SER A 198 3.04 -15.86 16.79
CA SER A 198 3.50 -15.09 17.96
C SER A 198 4.87 -14.44 17.76
N LEU A 199 5.72 -15.03 16.90
CA LEU A 199 7.05 -14.52 16.55
C LEU A 199 6.99 -13.33 15.57
N PHE A 200 5.89 -13.15 14.84
CA PHE A 200 5.76 -12.12 13.80
C PHE A 200 4.87 -10.94 14.21
N VAL A 201 3.97 -11.18 15.17
CA VAL A 201 3.04 -10.18 15.73
C VAL A 201 3.43 -9.90 17.19
N PRO A 202 4.01 -8.71 17.47
CA PRO A 202 4.34 -8.27 18.82
C PRO A 202 3.14 -8.38 19.75
N LYS A 203 3.36 -8.73 21.02
CA LYS A 203 2.30 -9.03 21.99
C LYS A 203 1.36 -7.84 22.19
N GLU A 204 1.92 -6.64 22.16
CA GLU A 204 1.30 -5.33 22.38
C GLU A 204 0.17 -5.09 21.37
N ILE A 205 0.39 -5.54 20.12
CA ILE A 205 -0.52 -5.33 18.99
C ILE A 205 -1.22 -6.60 18.52
N ARG A 206 -1.34 -7.62 19.37
CA ARG A 206 -2.16 -8.79 18.99
C ARG A 206 -3.63 -8.38 18.94
N PHE A 207 -4.29 -8.76 17.85
CA PHE A 207 -5.70 -8.46 17.64
C PHE A 207 -6.58 -9.07 18.74
N GLN A 208 -7.65 -8.38 19.11
CA GLN A 208 -8.66 -8.84 20.05
C GLN A 208 -10.06 -8.64 19.43
N GLY A 209 -10.98 -9.56 19.70
CA GLY A 209 -12.32 -9.57 19.09
C GLY A 209 -12.44 -10.49 17.87
N LYS A 210 -13.43 -10.23 17.01
CA LYS A 210 -13.72 -10.99 15.79
C LYS A 210 -13.29 -10.20 14.57
N ILE A 211 -12.38 -10.76 13.77
CA ILE A 211 -11.77 -9.99 12.67
C ILE A 211 -12.78 -9.64 11.56
N GLU A 212 -13.88 -10.37 11.46
CA GLU A 212 -14.97 -10.10 10.51
C GLU A 212 -15.78 -8.85 10.86
N LEU A 213 -15.80 -8.45 12.14
CA LEU A 213 -16.56 -7.30 12.61
C LEU A 213 -15.76 -6.00 12.41
N ALA A 214 -16.29 -5.09 11.60
CA ALA A 214 -15.66 -3.79 11.33
C ALA A 214 -15.41 -2.99 12.60
N LYS A 215 -16.33 -3.04 13.56
CA LYS A 215 -16.21 -2.38 14.87
C LYS A 215 -14.99 -2.87 15.66
N ASP A 216 -14.74 -4.18 15.68
CA ASP A 216 -13.61 -4.76 16.40
C ASP A 216 -12.28 -4.38 15.72
N ARG A 217 -12.24 -4.39 14.38
CA ARG A 217 -11.07 -3.93 13.63
C ARG A 217 -10.79 -2.45 13.84
N TYR A 218 -11.81 -1.61 13.81
CA TYR A 218 -11.70 -0.17 14.06
C TYR A 218 -11.18 0.11 15.46
N LYS A 219 -11.77 -0.52 16.47
CA LYS A 219 -11.32 -0.40 17.86
C LYS A 219 -9.87 -0.84 18.03
N TYR A 220 -9.51 -1.99 17.48
CA TYR A 220 -8.11 -2.46 17.49
C TYR A 220 -7.16 -1.45 16.83
N ALA A 221 -7.52 -0.95 15.64
CA ALA A 221 -6.66 -0.04 14.89
C ALA A 221 -6.43 1.26 15.65
N LEU A 222 -7.48 1.82 16.26
CA LEU A 222 -7.43 3.07 17.00
C LEU A 222 -6.72 2.92 18.36
N ASP A 223 -7.09 1.91 19.13
CA ASP A 223 -6.68 1.81 20.55
C ASP A 223 -5.31 1.15 20.71
N ARG A 224 -4.92 0.26 19.79
CA ARG A 224 -3.67 -0.51 19.89
C ARG A 224 -2.67 -0.17 18.80
N LEU A 225 -3.05 -0.36 17.54
CA LEU A 225 -2.09 -0.21 16.44
C LEU A 225 -1.63 1.24 16.29
N ARG A 226 -2.55 2.21 16.40
CA ARG A 226 -2.21 3.63 16.34
C ARG A 226 -1.28 4.02 17.49
N ALA A 227 -1.60 3.61 18.72
CA ALA A 227 -0.75 3.88 19.88
C ALA A 227 0.67 3.34 19.65
N TYR A 228 0.78 2.09 19.21
CA TYR A 228 2.06 1.45 18.92
C TYR A 228 2.87 2.10 17.79
N CYS A 229 2.21 2.70 16.79
CA CYS A 229 2.87 3.35 15.65
C CYS A 229 3.09 4.86 15.82
N LYS A 230 2.62 5.43 16.93
CA LYS A 230 2.82 6.85 17.27
C LYS A 230 4.24 7.10 17.80
N ASP A 231 4.76 6.12 18.52
CA ASP A 231 6.10 6.10 19.13
C ASP A 231 7.14 5.55 18.13
#